data_AF-A0A7C4D433-F1
#
_entry.id   AF-A0A7C4D433-F1
#
_cell.length_a   1.000
_cell.length_b   1.000
_cell.length_c   1.000
_cell.angle_alpha   90.00
_cell.angle_beta   90.00
_cell.angle_gamma   90.00
#
_symmetry.space_group_name_H-M   'P 1'
#
loop_
_entity.id
_entity.type
_entity.pdbx_description
1 polymer ?
#
loop_
_entity_poly.entity_id
_entity_poly.type
_entity_poly.pdbx_seq_one_letter_code
_entity_poly.pdbx_strand_id
1 'polypeptide(L)'
;MASESLAALIAALLLSVLVSLSQVQIIYDVLVNEYTSIFERMDNAFKSLMDDLASAMDLAEKFKDPNYNYDPKDLEEAINKDGHNGTRELLSVFEDLLNVTSKYLNVSIERP
;
A
#
# COMPACT_ATOMS: atom_id res chain seq x y z
N MET A 1 5.26 -49.30 -28.79
CA MET A 1 4.08 -48.62 -29.37
C MET A 1 3.06 -48.18 -28.32
N ALA A 2 2.29 -49.06 -27.66
CA ALA A 2 1.26 -48.62 -26.69
C ALA A 2 1.82 -47.98 -25.39
N SER A 3 2.99 -48.41 -24.93
CA SER A 3 3.68 -47.85 -23.76
C SER A 3 4.26 -46.45 -24.03
N GLU A 4 4.75 -46.20 -25.24
CA GLU A 4 5.33 -44.91 -25.65
C GLU A 4 4.25 -43.85 -25.82
N SER A 5 3.09 -44.22 -26.38
CA SER A 5 1.94 -43.32 -26.46
C SER A 5 1.37 -42.96 -25.08
N LEU A 6 1.36 -43.92 -24.15
CA LEU A 6 0.94 -43.66 -22.77
C LEU A 6 1.93 -42.74 -22.03
N ALA A 7 3.23 -42.97 -22.20
CA ALA A 7 4.27 -42.11 -21.62
C ALA A 7 4.20 -40.67 -22.17
N ALA A 8 3.97 -40.51 -23.48
CA ALA A 8 3.80 -39.20 -24.11
C ALA A 8 2.56 -38.45 -23.58
N LEU A 9 1.44 -39.15 -23.37
CA LEU A 9 0.22 -38.57 -22.81
C LEU A 9 0.43 -38.12 -21.36
N ILE A 10 1.09 -38.94 -20.53
CA ILE A 10 1.44 -38.60 -19.15
C ILE A 10 2.37 -37.39 -19.12
N ALA A 11 3.40 -37.36 -19.98
CA ALA A 11 4.31 -36.23 -20.07
C ALA A 11 3.60 -34.92 -20.47
N ALA A 12 2.67 -34.99 -21.43
CA ALA A 12 1.87 -33.83 -21.85
C ALA A 12 0.95 -33.33 -20.73
N LEU A 13 0.33 -34.23 -19.96
CA LEU A 13 -0.47 -33.90 -18.77
C LEU A 13 0.36 -33.27 -17.65
N LEU A 14 1.56 -33.79 -17.40
CA LEU A 14 2.47 -33.20 -16.41
C LEU A 14 2.92 -31.80 -16.85
N LEU A 15 3.27 -31.63 -18.11
CA LEU A 15 3.65 -30.33 -18.67
C LEU A 15 2.52 -29.30 -18.56
N SER A 16 1.28 -29.67 -18.88
CA SER A 16 0.15 -28.74 -18.76
C SER A 16 -0.08 -28.32 -17.31
N VAL A 17 0.00 -29.25 -16.36
CA VAL A 17 -0.12 -28.95 -14.92
C VAL A 17 1.02 -28.04 -14.45
N LEU A 18 2.26 -28.31 -14.86
CA LEU A 18 3.42 -27.47 -14.53
C LEU A 18 3.29 -26.04 -15.07
N VAL A 19 2.81 -25.88 -16.31
CA VAL A 19 2.57 -24.56 -16.89
C VAL A 19 1.47 -23.80 -16.15
N SER A 20 0.40 -24.48 -15.75
CA SER A 20 -0.65 -23.84 -14.95
C SER A 20 -0.15 -23.43 -13.56
N LEU A 21 0.65 -24.28 -12.90
CA LEU A 21 1.26 -23.98 -11.60
C LEU A 21 2.21 -22.77 -11.67
N SER A 22 3.06 -22.69 -12.71
CA SER A 22 3.97 -21.57 -12.87
C SER A 22 3.24 -20.26 -13.13
N GLN A 23 2.15 -20.28 -13.89
CA GLN A 23 1.28 -19.11 -14.07
C GLN A 23 0.64 -18.63 -12.76
N VAL A 24 0.15 -19.56 -11.93
CA VAL A 24 -0.40 -19.23 -10.61
C VAL A 24 0.67 -18.63 -9.69
N GLN A 25 1.88 -19.19 -9.69
CA GLN A 25 2.98 -18.66 -8.90
C GLN A 25 3.34 -17.22 -9.31
N ILE A 26 3.42 -16.94 -10.61
CA ILE A 26 3.70 -15.59 -11.13
C ILE A 26 2.62 -14.60 -10.65
N ILE A 27 1.35 -14.98 -10.73
CA ILE A 27 0.24 -14.13 -10.26
C ILE A 27 0.35 -13.88 -8.75
N TYR A 28 0.66 -14.91 -7.97
CA TYR A 28 0.85 -14.80 -6.53
C TYR A 28 2.02 -13.87 -6.18
N ASP A 29 3.16 -14.02 -6.85
CA ASP A 29 4.34 -13.19 -6.61
C ASP A 29 4.06 -11.72 -6.94
N VAL A 30 3.36 -11.44 -8.06
CA VAL A 30 2.93 -10.08 -8.41
C VAL A 30 2.00 -9.52 -7.33
N LEU A 31 1.01 -10.30 -6.89
CA LEU A 31 0.06 -9.89 -5.87
C LEU A 31 0.76 -9.56 -4.54
N VAL A 32 1.62 -10.44 -4.06
CA VAL A 32 2.36 -10.27 -2.79
C VAL A 32 3.27 -9.06 -2.88
N ASN A 33 3.95 -8.84 -4.00
CA ASN A 33 4.81 -7.67 -4.18
C ASN A 33 4.01 -6.36 -4.19
N GLU A 34 2.86 -6.31 -4.86
CA GLU A 34 1.97 -5.13 -4.84
C GLU A 34 1.49 -4.82 -3.41
N TYR A 35 0.99 -5.81 -2.66
CA TYR A 35 0.56 -5.60 -1.27
C TYR A 35 1.71 -5.23 -0.33
N THR A 36 2.87 -5.87 -0.45
CA THR A 36 4.03 -5.59 0.40
C THR A 36 4.48 -4.14 0.22
N SER A 37 4.57 -3.66 -1.03
CA SER A 37 4.90 -2.27 -1.34
C SER A 37 3.88 -1.29 -0.74
N ILE A 38 2.58 -1.61 -0.79
CA ILE A 38 1.54 -0.80 -0.16
C ILE A 38 1.72 -0.75 1.37
N PHE A 39 2.00 -1.88 2.02
CA PHE A 39 2.20 -1.91 3.47
C PHE A 39 3.45 -1.16 3.92
N GLU A 40 4.55 -1.24 3.17
CA GLU A 40 5.75 -0.43 3.43
C GLU A 40 5.46 1.07 3.31
N ARG A 41 4.71 1.47 2.28
CA ARG A 41 4.27 2.87 2.13
C ARG A 41 3.31 3.30 3.23
N MET A 42 2.45 2.40 3.71
CA MET A 42 1.53 2.65 4.81
C MET A 42 2.27 2.91 6.12
N ASP A 43 3.31 2.12 6.41
CA ASP A 43 4.17 2.32 7.57
C ASP A 43 4.86 3.69 7.53
N ASN A 44 5.39 4.08 6.37
CA ASN A 44 6.00 5.39 6.19
C ASN A 44 4.99 6.53 6.35
N ALA A 45 3.82 6.43 5.73
CA ALA A 45 2.76 7.43 5.85
C ALA A 45 2.27 7.57 7.31
N PHE A 46 2.19 6.47 8.04
CA PHE A 46 1.83 6.48 9.45
C PHE A 46 2.90 7.19 10.30
N LYS A 47 4.19 6.96 10.01
CA LYS A 47 5.27 7.71 10.67
C LYS A 47 5.18 9.21 10.40
N SER A 48 5.01 9.62 9.14
CA SER A 48 4.78 11.02 8.78
C SER A 48 3.59 11.62 9.53
N LEU A 49 2.49 10.87 9.66
CA LEU A 49 1.30 11.34 10.37
C LEU A 49 1.56 11.55 11.87
N MET A 50 2.33 10.65 12.49
CA MET A 50 2.72 10.78 13.89
C MET A 50 3.67 11.97 14.11
N ASP A 51 4.56 12.24 13.15
CA ASP A 51 5.45 13.40 13.19
C ASP A 51 4.69 14.73 13.02
N ASP A 52 3.68 14.77 12.14
CA ASP A 52 2.76 15.90 12.01
C ASP A 52 2.00 16.13 13.32
N LEU A 53 1.45 15.06 13.92
CA LEU A 53 0.72 15.15 15.18
C LEU A 53 1.60 15.66 16.32
N ALA A 54 2.83 15.16 16.43
CA ALA A 54 3.78 15.63 17.44
C ALA A 54 4.07 17.13 17.27
N SER A 55 4.28 17.59 16.03
CA SER A 55 4.54 19.00 15.73
C SER A 55 3.33 19.88 16.02
N ALA A 56 2.12 19.38 15.75
CA ALA A 56 0.88 20.07 16.10
C ALA A 56 0.67 20.17 17.61
N MET A 57 1.09 19.16 18.38
CA MET A 57 1.09 19.21 19.85
C MET A 57 2.10 20.23 20.39
N ASP A 58 3.31 20.28 19.82
CA ASP A 58 4.32 21.28 20.17
C ASP A 58 3.82 22.71 19.88
N LEU A 59 3.14 22.89 18.75
CA LEU A 59 2.48 24.15 18.43
C LEU A 59 1.37 24.49 19.43
N ALA A 60 0.51 23.53 19.77
CA ALA A 60 -0.54 23.72 20.77
C ALA A 60 0.03 24.13 22.15
N GLU A 61 1.22 23.65 22.50
CA GLU A 61 1.91 24.07 23.71
C GLU A 61 2.37 25.53 23.66
N LYS A 62 2.84 26.04 22.51
CA LYS A 62 3.23 27.45 22.35
C LYS A 62 2.07 28.41 22.65
N PHE A 63 0.83 28.03 22.33
CA PHE A 63 -0.36 28.84 22.66
C PHE A 63 -0.61 29.05 24.16
N LYS A 64 0.06 28.29 25.04
CA LYS A 64 0.01 28.54 26.49
C LYS A 64 0.82 29.79 26.90
N ASP A 65 1.78 30.22 26.08
CA ASP A 65 2.55 31.44 26.33
C ASP A 65 1.72 32.67 25.93
N PRO A 66 1.39 33.58 26.88
CA PRO A 66 0.63 34.79 26.57
C PRO A 66 1.35 35.76 25.63
N ASN A 67 2.65 35.56 25.39
CA ASN A 67 3.45 36.37 24.46
C ASN A 67 3.63 35.71 23.09
N TYR A 68 3.12 34.50 22.89
CA TYR A 68 3.22 33.83 21.60
C TYR A 68 2.36 34.54 20.56
N ASN A 69 2.99 34.99 19.48
CA ASN A 69 2.33 35.59 18.34
C ASN A 69 2.22 34.55 17.23
N TYR A 70 1.01 34.02 17.02
CA TYR A 70 0.74 32.99 16.03
C TYR A 70 1.12 33.43 14.60
N ASP A 71 1.92 32.61 13.91
CA ASP A 71 2.14 32.68 12.47
C ASP A 71 1.42 31.50 11.79
N PRO A 72 0.56 31.71 10.78
CA PRO A 72 -0.01 30.64 9.98
C PRO A 72 1.00 29.61 9.45
N LYS A 73 2.27 30.00 9.25
CA LYS A 73 3.35 29.09 8.85
C LYS A 73 3.67 28.05 9.91
N ASP A 74 3.52 28.35 11.20
CA ASP A 74 3.75 27.38 12.28
C ASP A 74 2.79 26.18 12.12
N LEU A 75 1.54 26.46 11.76
CA LEU A 75 0.55 25.41 11.50
C LEU A 75 0.89 24.65 10.22
N GLU A 76 1.29 25.34 9.15
CA GLU A 76 1.68 24.72 7.89
C GLU A 76 2.88 23.78 8.05
N GLU A 77 3.89 24.19 8.82
CA GLU A 77 5.06 23.36 9.16
C GLU A 77 4.67 22.20 10.08
N ALA A 78 3.73 22.40 11.00
CA ALA A 78 3.26 21.34 11.89
C ALA A 78 2.49 20.23 11.17
N ILE A 79 1.75 20.54 10.10
CA ILE A 79 0.95 19.56 9.33
C ILE A 79 1.63 19.08 8.03
N ASN A 80 2.78 19.65 7.68
CA ASN A 80 3.59 19.25 6.53
C ASN A 80 5.06 19.10 6.94
N LYS A 81 5.32 18.41 8.05
CA LYS A 81 6.67 18.34 8.60
C LYS A 81 7.62 17.73 7.58
N ASP A 82 8.80 18.33 7.41
CA ASP A 82 9.82 17.90 6.44
C ASP A 82 9.31 17.80 4.98
N GLY A 83 8.23 18.52 4.65
CA GLY A 83 7.61 18.50 3.33
C GLY A 83 6.65 17.31 3.11
N HIS A 84 6.40 16.52 4.14
CA HIS A 84 5.52 15.36 4.12
C HIS A 84 4.21 15.68 4.83
N ASN A 85 3.08 15.31 4.24
CA ASN A 85 1.78 15.42 4.88
C ASN A 85 1.27 14.00 5.14
N GLY A 86 1.47 13.50 6.35
CA GLY A 86 1.17 12.12 6.69
C GLY A 86 -0.30 11.76 6.51
N THR A 87 -1.21 12.71 6.73
CA THR A 87 -2.65 12.50 6.46
C THR A 87 -2.90 12.23 4.98
N ARG A 88 -2.33 13.05 4.08
CA ARG A 88 -2.48 12.88 2.62
C ARG A 88 -1.79 11.63 2.13
N GLU A 89 -0.60 11.33 2.65
CA GLU A 89 0.13 10.10 2.31
C GLU A 89 -0.67 8.87 2.69
N LEU A 90 -1.24 8.85 3.91
CA LEU A 90 -2.02 7.71 4.39
C LEU A 90 -3.30 7.52 3.55
N LEU A 91 -4.01 8.61 3.23
CA LEU A 91 -5.17 8.56 2.33
C LEU A 91 -4.81 8.02 0.95
N SER A 92 -3.69 8.45 0.37
CA SER A 92 -3.22 7.95 -0.91
C SER A 92 -2.91 6.45 -0.87
N VAL A 93 -2.26 5.98 0.19
CA VAL A 93 -1.96 4.55 0.35
C VAL A 93 -3.23 3.72 0.56
N PHE A 94 -4.24 4.25 1.27
CA PHE A 94 -5.54 3.61 1.37
C PHE A 94 -6.26 3.50 0.02
N GLU A 95 -6.20 4.53 -0.82
CA GLU A 95 -6.77 4.47 -2.17
C GLU A 95 -6.08 3.39 -3.02
N ASP A 96 -4.75 3.29 -2.94
CA ASP A 96 -3.99 2.24 -3.62
C ASP A 96 -4.38 0.84 -3.15
N LEU A 97 -4.56 0.66 -1.83
CA LEU A 97 -5.02 -0.59 -1.24
C LEU A 97 -6.41 -1.00 -1.77
N LEU A 98 -7.35 -0.05 -1.85
CA LEU A 98 -8.68 -0.29 -2.39
C LEU A 98 -8.62 -0.65 -3.88
N ASN A 99 -7.78 0.03 -4.66
CA ASN A 99 -7.61 -0.21 -6.09
C ASN A 99 -7.05 -1.61 -6.36
N VAL A 100 -6.00 -2.02 -5.64
CA VAL A 100 -5.45 -3.39 -5.72
C VAL A 100 -6.50 -4.41 -5.32
N THR A 101 -7.19 -4.19 -4.20
CA THR A 101 -8.22 -5.11 -3.72
C THR A 101 -9.37 -5.27 -4.72
N SER A 102 -9.84 -4.17 -5.33
CA SER A 102 -10.89 -4.19 -6.36
C SER A 102 -10.43 -4.92 -7.63
N LYS A 103 -9.20 -4.65 -8.09
CA LYS A 103 -8.57 -5.31 -9.26
C LYS A 103 -8.57 -6.83 -9.14
N TYR A 104 -8.30 -7.37 -7.95
CA TYR A 104 -8.18 -8.82 -7.75
C TYR A 104 -9.47 -9.52 -7.27
N LEU A 105 -10.39 -8.80 -6.62
CA LEU A 105 -11.67 -9.37 -6.17
C LEU A 105 -12.80 -9.22 -7.21
N ASN A 106 -12.60 -8.45 -8.29
CA ASN A 106 -13.65 -8.15 -9.28
C ASN A 106 -14.91 -7.54 -8.65
N VAL A 107 -14.74 -6.81 -7.54
CA VAL A 107 -15.79 -6.08 -6.83
C VAL A 107 -15.66 -4.61 -7.20
N SER A 108 -16.64 -4.08 -7.94
CA SER A 108 -16.77 -2.64 -8.17
C SER A 108 -17.08 -1.95 -6.85
N ILE A 109 -16.16 -1.10 -6.39
CA ILE A 109 -16.43 -0.19 -5.27
C ILE A 109 -17.13 1.03 -5.87
N GLU A 110 -18.46 1.09 -5.77
CA GLU A 110 -19.20 2.33 -6.08
C GLU A 110 -18.80 3.39 -5.05
N ARG A 111 -18.16 4.47 -5.51
CA ARG A 111 -17.87 5.64 -4.68
C ARG A 111 -19.19 6.37 -4.37
N PRO A 112 -19.45 6.80 -3.12
CA PRO A 112 -20.54 7.72 -2.81
C PRO A 112 -20.29 9.12 -3.38
#